data_AF-A0A2E1B653-F1
#
_entry.id   AF-A0A2E1B653-F1
#
_cell.length_a   1.000
_cell.length_b   1.000
_cell.length_c   1.000
_cell.angle_alpha   90.00
_cell.angle_beta   90.00
_cell.angle_gamma   90.00
#
_symmetry.space_group_name_H-M   'P 1'
#
loop_
_entity.id
_entity.type
_entity.pdbx_description
1 polymer ?
#
loop_
_entity_poly.entity_id
_entity_poly.type
_entity_poly.pdbx_seq_one_letter_code
_entity_poly.pdbx_strand_id
1 'polypeptide(L)' 'MHTGLCTLRLPPATFWALSPMEFAAMAGAFAPAEGYPTRAALDVLMTRFPDR' A
#
# COMPACT_ATOMS: atom_id res chain seq x y z
N MET A 1 -9.54 -5.19 -2.95
CA MET A 1 -9.46 -3.76 -2.61
C MET A 1 -9.45 -3.63 -1.09
N HIS A 2 -8.32 -3.25 -0.48
CA HIS A 2 -8.18 -3.09 0.97
C HIS A 2 -8.01 -1.59 1.35
N THR A 3 -8.81 -0.75 0.71
CA THR A 3 -8.79 0.71 0.84
C THR A 3 -10.08 1.13 1.53
N GLY A 4 -10.24 0.72 2.79
CA GLY A 4 -11.39 1.09 3.61
C GLY A 4 -11.13 2.43 4.31
N LEU A 5 -12.21 3.09 4.75
CA LEU A 5 -12.20 4.29 5.60
C LEU A 5 -11.16 4.23 6.75
N CYS A 6 -10.94 3.04 7.31
CA CYS A 6 -9.99 2.82 8.41
C CYS A 6 -8.52 2.89 8.00
N THR A 7 -8.19 2.68 6.71
CA THR A 7 -6.79 2.69 6.24
C THR A 7 -6.27 4.13 6.08
N LEU A 8 -7.14 5.07 5.69
CA LEU A 8 -6.76 6.47 5.49
C LEU A 8 -6.79 7.31 6.78
N ARG A 9 -7.47 6.84 7.83
CA ARG A 9 -7.61 7.52 9.15
C ARG A 9 -8.08 8.98 9.03
N LEU A 10 -8.95 9.26 8.04
CA LEU A 10 -9.48 10.61 7.81
C LEU A 10 -10.72 10.88 8.68
N PRO A 11 -10.91 12.14 9.13
CA PRO A 11 -12.19 12.57 9.68
C PRO A 11 -13.33 12.37 8.66
N PRO A 12 -14.55 11.97 9.08
CA PRO A 12 -15.64 11.65 8.15
C PRO A 12 -16.01 12.80 7.20
N ALA A 13 -16.00 14.05 7.68
CA ALA A 13 -16.31 15.22 6.87
C ALA A 13 -15.28 15.43 5.74
N THR A 14 -14.00 15.21 6.04
CA THR A 14 -12.92 15.31 5.05
C THR A 14 -13.03 14.21 4.02
N PHE A 15 -13.38 12.98 4.44
CA PHE A 15 -13.55 11.86 3.53
C PHE A 15 -14.64 12.11 2.48
N TRP A 16 -15.80 12.62 2.90
CA TRP A 16 -16.92 12.90 2.00
C TRP A 16 -16.71 14.14 1.12
N ALA A 17 -15.77 15.01 1.48
CA ALA A 17 -15.41 16.16 0.67
C ALA A 17 -14.38 15.84 -0.44
N LEU A 18 -13.75 14.66 -0.40
CA LEU A 18 -12.74 14.27 -1.38
C LEU A 18 -13.35 14.04 -2.77
N SER A 19 -12.65 14.52 -3.80
CA SER A 19 -12.91 14.08 -5.16
C SER A 19 -12.46 12.62 -5.36
N PRO A 20 -13.06 11.89 -6.31
CA PRO A 20 -12.64 10.52 -6.62
C PRO A 20 -11.16 10.38 -6.98
N MET A 21 -10.56 11.42 -7.59
CA MET A 21 -9.15 11.44 -7.95
C MET A 21 -8.25 11.54 -6.71
N GLU A 22 -8.59 12.42 -5.77
CA GLU A 22 -7.85 12.55 -4.51
C GLU A 22 -7.97 11.28 -3.67
N PHE A 23 -9.15 10.66 -3.65
CA PHE A 23 -9.34 9.37 -3.00
C PHE A 23 -8.45 8.29 -3.62
N ALA A 24 -8.40 8.18 -4.96
CA ALA A 24 -7.55 7.20 -5.65
C ALA A 24 -6.05 7.41 -5.35
N ALA A 25 -5.60 8.67 -5.29
CA ALA A 25 -4.24 9.00 -4.93
C ALA A 25 -3.89 8.57 -3.49
N MET A 26 -4.74 8.92 -2.53
CA MET A 26 -4.55 8.53 -1.12
C MET A 26 -4.64 7.01 -0.92
N ALA A 27 -5.46 6.32 -1.70
CA ALA A 27 -5.60 4.87 -1.70
C ALA A 27 -4.42 4.12 -2.34
N GLY A 28 -3.41 4.84 -2.86
CA GLY A 28 -2.24 4.24 -3.49
C GLY A 28 -2.49 3.74 -4.91
N ALA A 29 -3.56 4.18 -5.60
CA ALA A 29 -3.85 3.77 -6.97
C ALA A 29 -2.78 4.23 -7.98
N PHE A 30 -2.02 5.27 -7.63
CA PHE A 30 -0.89 5.77 -8.42
C PHE A 30 0.48 5.36 -7.87
N ALA A 31 0.51 4.58 -6.78
CA ALA A 31 1.78 4.03 -6.32
C ALA A 31 2.30 3.10 -7.43
N PRO A 32 3.59 3.21 -7.82
CA PRO A 32 4.16 2.23 -8.72
C PRO A 32 3.91 0.85 -8.14
N ALA A 33 3.52 -0.10 -8.99
CA ALA A 33 3.50 -1.50 -8.62
C ALA A 33 4.95 -2.00 -8.49
N GLU A 34 5.72 -1.39 -7.57
CA GLU A 34 6.91 -2.02 -7.04
C GLU A 34 6.41 -3.29 -6.40
N GLY A 35 6.65 -4.41 -7.09
CA GLY A 35 6.16 -5.71 -6.67
C GLY A 35 6.55 -5.90 -5.22
N TYR A 36 5.53 -5.95 -4.34
CA TYR A 36 5.75 -6.31 -2.95
C TYR A 36 6.66 -7.54 -2.91
N PRO A 37 7.68 -7.56 -2.04
CA PRO A 37 8.60 -8.68 -1.99
C PRO A 37 7.79 -9.97 -1.86
N THR A 38 7.86 -10.80 -2.90
CA THR A 38 7.14 -12.07 -2.89
C THR A 38 7.80 -12.97 -1.85
N ARG A 39 7.05 -13.93 -1.33
CA ARG A 39 7.62 -14.92 -0.40
C ARG A 39 8.85 -15.60 -1.01
N ALA A 40 8.82 -15.86 -2.31
CA ALA A 40 9.95 -16.41 -3.07
C ALA A 40 11.15 -15.45 -3.14
N ALA A 41 10.93 -14.15 -3.36
CA ALA A 41 12.01 -13.16 -3.35
C ALA A 41 12.66 -13.05 -1.96
N LEU A 42 11.87 -13.18 -0.89
CA LEU A 42 12.38 -13.24 0.47
C LEU A 42 13.25 -14.48 0.71
N ASP A 43 12.82 -15.67 0.25
CA ASP A 43 13.62 -16.89 0.41
C ASP A 43 14.96 -16.81 -0.35
N VAL A 44 14.98 -16.18 -1.53
CA VAL A 44 16.23 -15.91 -2.27
C VAL A 44 17.15 -15.00 -1.47
N LEU A 45 16.61 -13.96 -0.83
CA LEU A 45 17.39 -13.04 0.00
C LEU A 45 17.98 -13.74 1.24
N MET A 46 17.18 -14.56 1.94
CA MET A 46 17.64 -15.32 3.10
C MET A 46 18.73 -16.33 2.73
N THR A 47 18.63 -16.95 1.56
CA THR A 47 19.68 -17.84 1.04
C THR A 47 20.96 -17.07 0.71
N ARG A 48 20.81 -15.85 0.17
CA ARG A 48 21.94 -15.03 -0.28
C ARG A 48 22.69 -14.34 0.86
N PHE A 49 22.00 -13.99 1.94
CA PHE A 49 22.57 -13.29 3.09
C PHE A 49 22.25 -14.04 4.39
N PRO A 50 22.96 -15.14 4.69
CA PRO A 50 22.78 -15.85 5.95
C PRO A 50 23.40 -15.06 7.12
N ASP A 51 22.62 -14.87 8.19
CA ASP A 51 22.98 -14.10 9.40
C ASP A 51 24.00 -14.83 10.30
N ARG A 52 25.24 -14.96 9.82
CA ARG A 52 26.34 -15.61 10.56
C ARG A 52 26.98 -14.71 11.62
#